data_AF-A0A133ZJD1-F1
#
_entry.id   AF-A0A133ZJD1-F1
#
_cell.length_a   1.000
_cell.length_b   1.000
_cell.length_c   1.000
_cell.angle_alpha   90.00
_cell.angle_beta   90.00
_cell.angle_gamma   90.00
#
_symmetry.space_group_name_H-M   'P 1'
#
loop_
_entity.id
_entity.type
_entity.pdbx_description
1 polymer ?
#
loop_
_entity_poly.entity_id
_entity_poly.type
_entity_poly.pdbx_seq_one_letter_code
_entity_poly.pdbx_strand_id
1 'polypeptide(L)'
;MTMCSETRRIEIKKLKVIIIISFVMTLLFSSMDIAEYLNDRRIDRAEKYRVEAGIIAMLADLLRADLECIDKRGKVHDVYTGKDRSYAVEQDISDYIYGQSRVLYRYKIVEDENTQKFIDFFNDNMKHLRVCKRDKNGKLTSPQTVSEAEGLEEFKEVNSLDELIKYMHKTTEDGTYYLYVLKYMDYDDSEFKGKIIYEREDGTEKTVFEDRTMRIWDLFTNRNY
;
A
#
# COMPACT_ATOMS: atom_id res chain seq x y z
N MET A 1 66.26 -45.02 -9.97
CA MET A 1 65.39 -44.45 -8.92
C MET A 1 64.72 -43.15 -9.40
N THR A 2 64.17 -43.15 -10.63
CA THR A 2 63.69 -41.95 -11.34
C THR A 2 62.20 -42.02 -11.66
N MET A 3 61.69 -43.21 -12.00
CA MET A 3 60.26 -43.49 -12.25
C MET A 3 59.33 -43.06 -11.10
N CYS A 4 59.71 -43.27 -9.83
CA CYS A 4 58.89 -42.87 -8.68
C CYS A 4 58.73 -41.34 -8.53
N SER A 5 59.69 -40.56 -9.04
CA SER A 5 59.65 -39.09 -8.97
C SER A 5 58.76 -38.44 -10.03
N GLU A 6 58.67 -39.03 -11.22
CA GLU A 6 57.80 -38.57 -12.31
C GLU A 6 56.33 -38.89 -12.03
N THR A 7 56.03 -40.10 -11.56
CA THR A 7 54.68 -40.48 -11.13
C THR A 7 54.16 -39.53 -10.06
N ARG A 8 54.99 -39.21 -9.04
CA ARG A 8 54.64 -38.25 -7.99
C ARG A 8 54.41 -36.83 -8.53
N ARG A 9 55.19 -36.37 -9.52
CA ARG A 9 54.97 -35.07 -10.18
C ARG A 9 53.65 -35.05 -10.96
N ILE A 10 53.30 -36.14 -11.63
CA ILE A 10 52.02 -36.27 -12.35
C ILE A 10 50.85 -36.26 -11.36
N GLU A 11 50.95 -36.99 -10.25
CA GLU A 11 49.94 -37.01 -9.19
C GLU A 11 49.72 -35.62 -8.55
N ILE A 12 50.79 -34.89 -8.24
CA ILE A 12 50.69 -33.51 -7.72
C ILE A 12 50.02 -32.58 -8.74
N LYS A 13 50.33 -32.71 -10.04
CA LYS A 13 49.66 -31.92 -11.10
C LYS A 13 48.17 -32.26 -11.16
N LYS A 14 47.80 -33.54 -11.12
CA LYS A 14 46.39 -33.99 -11.08
C LYS A 14 45.67 -33.47 -9.84
N LEU A 15 46.30 -33.54 -8.67
CA LEU A 15 45.75 -33.03 -7.41
C LEU A 15 45.53 -31.51 -7.46
N LYS A 16 46.49 -30.74 -8.00
CA LYS A 16 46.33 -29.30 -8.20
C LYS A 16 45.13 -28.98 -9.11
N VAL A 17 44.97 -29.73 -10.20
CA VAL A 17 43.82 -29.55 -11.11
C VAL A 17 42.50 -29.85 -10.39
N ILE A 18 42.43 -30.93 -9.61
CA ILE A 18 41.24 -31.27 -8.82
C ILE A 18 40.91 -30.16 -7.82
N ILE A 19 41.90 -29.66 -7.06
CA ILE A 19 41.71 -28.58 -6.10
C ILE A 19 41.18 -27.31 -6.78
N ILE A 20 41.74 -26.94 -7.93
CA ILE A 20 41.28 -25.77 -8.69
C ILE A 20 39.82 -25.96 -9.13
N ILE A 21 39.48 -27.13 -9.69
CA ILE A 21 38.11 -27.43 -10.12
C ILE A 21 37.14 -27.39 -8.92
N SER A 22 37.49 -28.04 -7.81
CA SER A 22 36.67 -28.02 -6.59
C SER A 22 36.48 -26.60 -6.06
N PHE A 23 37.53 -25.79 -6.02
CA PHE A 23 37.44 -24.40 -5.57
C PHE A 23 36.54 -23.55 -6.47
N VAL A 24 36.66 -23.69 -7.80
CA VAL A 24 35.79 -23.00 -8.76
C VAL A 24 34.33 -23.45 -8.60
N MET A 25 34.07 -24.75 -8.44
CA MET A 25 32.72 -25.26 -8.20
C MET A 25 32.12 -24.70 -6.91
N THR A 26 32.88 -24.67 -5.81
CA THR A 26 32.42 -24.07 -4.54
C THR A 26 32.10 -22.60 -4.70
N LEU A 27 32.94 -21.83 -5.41
CA LEU A 27 32.66 -20.41 -5.68
C LEU A 27 31.36 -20.23 -6.48
N LEU A 28 31.12 -21.05 -7.50
CA LEU A 28 29.89 -21.00 -8.29
C LEU A 28 28.65 -21.24 -7.43
N PHE A 29 28.64 -22.32 -6.63
CA PHE A 29 27.52 -22.59 -5.72
C PHE A 29 27.30 -21.46 -4.72
N SER A 30 28.37 -20.99 -4.06
CA SER A 30 28.26 -19.89 -3.11
C SER A 30 27.75 -18.59 -3.76
N SER A 31 28.11 -18.32 -5.02
CA SER A 31 27.64 -17.13 -5.73
C SER A 31 26.16 -17.19 -6.07
N MET A 32 25.61 -18.38 -6.31
CA MET A 32 24.17 -18.60 -6.51
C MET A 32 23.41 -18.36 -5.21
N ASP A 33 23.87 -18.94 -4.10
CA ASP A 33 23.26 -18.77 -2.77
C ASP A 33 23.25 -17.28 -2.35
N ILE A 34 24.35 -16.55 -2.60
CA ILE A 34 24.44 -15.11 -2.33
C ILE A 34 23.45 -14.33 -3.20
N ALA A 35 23.31 -14.69 -4.48
CA ALA A 35 22.39 -14.01 -5.39
C ALA A 35 20.92 -14.21 -4.95
N GLU A 36 20.55 -15.42 -4.54
CA GLU A 36 19.23 -15.74 -4.01
C GLU A 36 18.95 -14.96 -2.72
N TYR A 37 19.86 -15.01 -1.75
CA TYR A 37 19.74 -14.25 -0.51
C TYR A 37 19.57 -12.73 -0.73
N LEU A 38 20.34 -12.16 -1.66
CA LEU A 38 20.23 -10.74 -1.99
C LEU A 38 18.89 -10.42 -2.69
N ASN A 39 18.38 -11.34 -3.50
CA ASN A 39 17.08 -11.21 -4.16
C ASN A 39 15.94 -11.24 -3.13
N ASP A 40 15.95 -12.19 -2.20
CA ASP A 40 14.93 -12.30 -1.15
C ASP A 40 14.91 -11.05 -0.27
N ARG A 41 16.09 -10.55 0.11
CA ARG A 41 16.20 -9.29 0.86
C ARG A 41 15.69 -8.07 0.07
N ARG A 42 15.84 -8.07 -1.26
CA ARG A 42 15.29 -7.01 -2.12
C ARG A 42 13.76 -7.04 -2.07
N ILE A 43 13.18 -8.23 -2.23
CA ILE A 43 11.73 -8.44 -2.24
C ILE A 43 11.11 -8.09 -0.88
N ASP A 44 11.67 -8.61 0.24
CA ASP A 44 11.16 -8.32 1.59
C ASP A 44 11.15 -6.81 1.91
N ARG A 45 12.19 -6.08 1.49
CA ARG A 45 12.23 -4.62 1.65
C ARG A 45 11.13 -3.94 0.83
N ALA A 46 10.93 -4.38 -0.41
CA ALA A 46 9.94 -3.79 -1.30
C ALA A 46 8.52 -4.01 -0.77
N GLU A 47 8.20 -5.21 -0.31
CA GLU A 47 6.88 -5.53 0.26
C GLU A 47 6.57 -4.73 1.52
N LYS A 48 7.54 -4.54 2.41
CA LYS A 48 7.36 -3.66 3.59
C LYS A 48 7.09 -2.22 3.18
N TYR A 49 7.83 -1.72 2.20
CA TYR A 49 7.69 -0.35 1.72
C TYR A 49 6.38 -0.13 0.91
N ARG A 50 5.90 -1.18 0.25
CA ARG A 50 4.70 -1.14 -0.60
C ARG A 50 3.47 -0.65 0.13
N VAL A 51 3.33 -1.01 1.39
CA VAL A 51 2.23 -0.55 2.23
C VAL A 51 2.28 0.97 2.41
N GLU A 52 3.41 1.52 2.85
CA GLU A 52 3.56 2.97 3.07
C GLU A 52 3.39 3.76 1.77
N ALA A 53 4.02 3.31 0.69
CA ALA A 53 3.89 3.94 -0.63
C ALA A 53 2.47 3.87 -1.16
N GLY A 54 1.80 2.73 -0.97
CA GLY A 54 0.41 2.51 -1.38
C GLY A 54 -0.57 3.42 -0.66
N ILE A 55 -0.32 3.75 0.63
CA ILE A 55 -1.16 4.72 1.36
C ILE A 55 -1.07 6.11 0.71
N ILE A 56 0.15 6.59 0.48
CA ILE A 56 0.37 7.90 -0.14
C ILE A 56 -0.22 7.95 -1.56
N ALA A 57 -0.04 6.91 -2.35
CA ALA A 57 -0.54 6.86 -3.72
C ALA A 57 -2.08 6.85 -3.79
N MET A 58 -2.72 6.09 -2.90
CA MET A 58 -4.18 6.06 -2.81
C MET A 58 -4.75 7.38 -2.32
N LEU A 59 -4.12 8.02 -1.34
CA LEU A 59 -4.51 9.36 -0.92
C LEU A 59 -4.39 10.37 -2.07
N ALA A 60 -3.33 10.29 -2.88
CA ALA A 60 -3.20 11.12 -4.07
C ALA A 60 -4.38 10.92 -5.04
N ASP A 61 -4.81 9.68 -5.26
CA ASP A 61 -5.98 9.37 -6.09
C ASP A 61 -7.28 9.95 -5.49
N LEU A 62 -7.51 9.77 -4.18
CA LEU A 62 -8.70 10.26 -3.46
C LEU A 62 -8.80 11.79 -3.48
N LEU A 63 -7.66 12.46 -3.27
CA LEU A 63 -7.54 13.92 -3.28
C LEU A 63 -7.44 14.49 -4.71
N ARG A 64 -7.32 13.62 -5.72
CA ARG A 64 -7.05 13.99 -7.13
C ARG A 64 -5.79 14.85 -7.29
N ALA A 65 -4.85 14.73 -6.36
CA ALA A 65 -3.64 15.51 -6.28
C ALA A 65 -2.50 14.81 -7.03
N ASP A 66 -1.59 15.58 -7.61
CA ASP A 66 -0.42 15.04 -8.29
C ASP A 66 0.54 14.36 -7.30
N LEU A 67 1.32 13.40 -7.79
CA LEU A 67 2.23 12.61 -6.96
C LEU A 67 3.66 12.68 -7.52
N GLU A 68 4.56 13.30 -6.76
CA GLU A 68 5.99 13.33 -7.07
C GLU A 68 6.62 11.97 -6.77
N CYS A 69 7.33 11.43 -7.77
CA CYS A 69 8.21 10.29 -7.66
C CYS A 69 9.65 10.80 -7.46
N ILE A 70 10.23 10.54 -6.29
CA ILE A 70 11.48 11.14 -5.83
C ILE A 70 12.55 10.07 -5.71
N ASP A 71 13.68 10.29 -6.38
CA ASP A 71 14.80 9.37 -6.34
C ASP A 71 15.54 9.39 -4.98
N LYS A 72 16.46 8.44 -4.82
CA LYS A 72 17.30 8.34 -3.60
C LYS A 72 18.20 9.56 -3.33
N ARG A 73 18.40 10.44 -4.32
CA ARG A 73 19.17 11.68 -4.21
C ARG A 73 18.29 12.86 -3.83
N GLY A 74 16.98 12.66 -3.70
CA GLY A 74 16.01 13.72 -3.40
C GLY A 74 15.59 14.52 -4.62
N LYS A 75 15.91 14.05 -5.84
CA LYS A 75 15.48 14.71 -7.07
C LYS A 75 14.16 14.11 -7.54
N VAL A 76 13.22 14.96 -7.97
CA VAL A 76 12.01 14.52 -8.67
C VAL A 76 12.43 13.81 -9.96
N HIS A 77 12.10 12.52 -10.03
CA HIS A 77 12.31 11.67 -11.18
C HIS A 77 11.16 11.81 -12.18
N ASP A 78 9.93 11.76 -11.67
CA ASP A 78 8.70 11.89 -12.44
C ASP A 78 7.57 12.50 -11.57
N VAL A 79 6.47 12.91 -12.22
CA VAL A 79 5.26 13.40 -11.55
C VAL A 79 4.05 12.70 -12.15
N TYR A 80 3.36 11.90 -11.34
CA TYR A 80 2.16 11.20 -11.75
C TYR A 80 0.95 12.13 -11.65
N THR A 81 0.41 12.44 -12.82
CA THR A 81 -0.73 13.34 -13.01
C THR A 81 -1.93 12.57 -13.56
N GLY A 82 -3.15 13.06 -13.31
CA GLY A 82 -4.36 12.48 -13.90
C GLY A 82 -4.98 11.34 -13.10
N LYS A 83 -5.04 10.13 -13.68
CA LYS A 83 -5.64 8.94 -13.04
C LYS A 83 -4.56 7.88 -12.81
N ASP A 84 -4.87 6.92 -11.95
CA ASP A 84 -4.09 5.68 -11.76
C ASP A 84 -2.72 5.90 -11.11
N ARG A 85 -2.60 6.84 -10.16
CA ARG A 85 -1.33 7.09 -9.43
C ARG A 85 -0.95 5.91 -8.56
N SER A 86 -1.93 5.28 -7.92
CA SER A 86 -1.73 4.01 -7.21
C SER A 86 -1.16 2.95 -8.13
N TYR A 87 -1.67 2.83 -9.35
CA TYR A 87 -1.17 1.84 -10.32
C TYR A 87 0.27 2.13 -10.74
N ALA A 88 0.62 3.40 -10.99
CA ALA A 88 2.00 3.79 -11.31
C ALA A 88 2.98 3.43 -10.18
N VAL A 89 2.62 3.71 -8.92
CA VAL A 89 3.42 3.35 -7.75
C VAL A 89 3.56 1.84 -7.60
N GLU A 90 2.48 1.09 -7.80
CA GLU A 90 2.50 -0.38 -7.78
C GLU A 90 3.39 -0.96 -8.90
N GLN A 91 3.38 -0.33 -10.08
CA GLN A 91 4.24 -0.71 -11.19
C GLN A 91 5.71 -0.44 -10.86
N ASP A 92 6.05 0.74 -10.33
CA ASP A 92 7.43 1.07 -9.92
C ASP A 92 7.99 0.07 -8.89
N ILE A 93 7.16 -0.30 -7.92
CA ILE A 93 7.53 -1.27 -6.88
C ILE A 93 7.66 -2.66 -7.48
N SER A 94 6.76 -3.05 -8.38
CA SER A 94 6.83 -4.33 -9.11
C SER A 94 8.09 -4.42 -9.95
N ASP A 95 8.44 -3.37 -10.69
CA ASP A 95 9.65 -3.28 -11.49
C ASP A 95 10.89 -3.44 -10.61
N TYR A 96 10.90 -2.87 -9.40
CA TYR A 96 11.97 -3.09 -8.42
C TYR A 96 12.02 -4.53 -7.90
N ILE A 97 10.87 -5.13 -7.56
CA ILE A 97 10.74 -6.53 -7.10
C ILE A 97 11.29 -7.48 -8.16
N TYR A 98 10.91 -7.30 -9.42
CA TYR A 98 11.33 -8.13 -10.54
C TYR A 98 12.72 -7.77 -11.09
N GLY A 99 13.41 -6.78 -10.51
CA GLY A 99 14.77 -6.38 -10.88
C GLY A 99 14.87 -5.62 -12.21
N GLN A 100 13.74 -5.15 -12.75
CA GLN A 100 13.66 -4.26 -13.91
C GLN A 100 14.09 -2.84 -13.54
N SER A 101 13.80 -2.41 -12.31
CA SER A 101 14.33 -1.19 -11.69
C SER A 101 15.32 -1.52 -10.57
N ARG A 102 16.32 -0.65 -10.39
CA ARG A 102 17.26 -0.69 -9.25
C ARG A 102 16.93 0.34 -8.18
N VAL A 103 15.85 1.10 -8.36
CA VAL A 103 15.48 2.22 -7.50
C VAL A 103 14.10 1.97 -6.93
N LEU A 104 14.00 2.12 -5.62
CA LEU A 104 12.74 2.22 -4.91
C LEU A 104 12.52 3.71 -4.64
N TYR A 105 11.54 4.30 -5.31
CA TYR A 105 11.27 5.73 -5.23
C TYR A 105 10.51 6.09 -3.96
N ARG A 106 10.70 7.32 -3.48
CA ARG A 106 9.83 7.94 -2.46
C ARG A 106 8.72 8.71 -3.14
N TYR A 107 7.54 8.72 -2.54
CA TYR A 107 6.39 9.41 -3.09
C TYR A 107 5.95 10.56 -2.19
N LYS A 108 5.51 11.65 -2.81
CA LYS A 108 5.02 12.83 -2.10
C LYS A 108 3.83 13.41 -2.85
N ILE A 109 2.73 13.64 -2.13
CA ILE A 109 1.56 14.33 -2.69
C ILE A 109 1.91 15.81 -2.88
N VAL A 110 1.54 16.34 -4.04
CA VAL A 110 1.64 17.77 -4.36
C VAL A 110 0.31 18.42 -4.05
N GLU A 111 0.28 19.24 -3.00
CA GLU A 111 -0.93 19.98 -2.63
C GLU A 111 -1.28 21.02 -3.68
N ASP A 112 -2.58 21.12 -3.97
CA ASP A 112 -3.17 22.09 -4.88
C ASP A 112 -4.35 22.82 -4.22
N GLU A 113 -5.02 23.69 -4.98
CA GLU A 113 -6.18 24.45 -4.52
C GLU A 113 -7.41 23.60 -4.16
N ASN A 114 -7.42 22.31 -4.51
CA ASN A 114 -8.53 21.39 -4.24
C ASN A 114 -8.24 20.44 -3.08
N THR A 115 -6.97 20.28 -2.69
CA THR A 115 -6.56 19.36 -1.62
C THR A 115 -7.35 19.61 -0.35
N GLN A 116 -7.42 20.87 0.11
CA GLN A 116 -8.21 21.22 1.30
C GLN A 116 -9.71 20.92 1.11
N LYS A 117 -10.27 21.17 -0.08
CA LYS A 117 -11.69 20.89 -0.35
C LYS A 117 -12.02 19.40 -0.19
N PHE A 118 -11.13 18.51 -0.63
CA PHE A 118 -11.31 17.06 -0.46
C PHE A 118 -11.15 16.61 1.00
N ILE A 119 -10.26 17.26 1.76
CA ILE A 119 -10.15 17.06 3.21
C ILE A 119 -11.45 17.50 3.91
N ASP A 120 -12.01 18.65 3.52
CA ASP A 120 -13.27 19.13 4.09
C ASP A 120 -14.42 18.16 3.79
N PHE A 121 -14.48 17.59 2.57
CA PHE A 121 -15.46 16.54 2.24
C PHE A 121 -15.25 15.29 3.10
N PHE A 122 -14.00 14.89 3.33
CA PHE A 122 -13.69 13.77 4.20
C PHE A 122 -14.17 14.00 5.63
N ASN A 123 -13.89 15.17 6.20
CA ASN A 123 -14.33 15.55 7.54
C ASN A 123 -15.86 15.55 7.66
N ASP A 124 -16.54 16.22 6.74
CA ASP A 124 -18.00 16.31 6.69
C ASP A 124 -18.63 14.92 6.59
N ASN A 125 -18.16 14.10 5.64
CA ASN A 125 -18.69 12.76 5.43
C ASN A 125 -18.41 11.83 6.61
N MET A 126 -17.21 11.86 7.22
CA MET A 126 -16.92 11.05 8.41
C MET A 126 -17.79 11.42 9.61
N LYS A 127 -18.12 12.72 9.76
CA LYS A 127 -18.98 13.23 10.84
C LYS A 127 -20.46 12.93 10.60
N HIS A 128 -20.94 13.01 9.37
CA HIS A 128 -22.37 13.04 9.07
C HIS A 128 -22.89 11.78 8.37
N LEU A 129 -22.06 11.02 7.66
CA LEU A 129 -22.53 9.77 7.07
C LEU A 129 -22.77 8.71 8.15
N ARG A 130 -23.83 7.95 7.92
CA ARG A 130 -24.19 6.77 8.69
C ARG A 130 -24.35 5.57 7.78
N VAL A 131 -23.87 4.43 8.24
CA VAL A 131 -24.00 3.13 7.59
C VAL A 131 -25.03 2.30 8.34
N CYS A 132 -26.02 1.79 7.63
CA CYS A 132 -26.89 0.72 8.11
C CYS A 132 -26.56 -0.54 7.31
N LYS A 133 -25.98 -1.55 7.96
CA LYS A 133 -25.73 -2.86 7.35
C LYS A 133 -27.03 -3.68 7.39
N ARG A 134 -27.18 -4.70 6.54
CA ARG A 134 -28.29 -5.66 6.68
C ARG A 134 -27.81 -6.85 7.52
N ASP A 135 -28.65 -7.27 8.46
CA ASP A 135 -28.40 -8.49 9.23
C ASP A 135 -28.69 -9.76 8.40
N LYS A 136 -28.44 -10.94 8.99
CA LYS A 136 -28.69 -12.25 8.36
C LYS A 136 -30.15 -12.48 7.96
N ASN A 137 -31.09 -11.71 8.52
CA ASN A 137 -32.52 -11.78 8.22
C ASN A 137 -32.95 -10.69 7.21
N GLY A 138 -31.99 -9.93 6.66
CA GLY A 138 -32.24 -8.85 5.70
C GLY A 138 -32.73 -7.54 6.31
N LYS A 139 -32.77 -7.40 7.64
CA LYS A 139 -33.20 -6.17 8.32
C LYS A 139 -32.03 -5.20 8.45
N LEU A 140 -32.28 -3.90 8.24
CA LEU A 140 -31.26 -2.87 8.47
C LEU A 140 -30.94 -2.73 9.96
N THR A 141 -29.64 -2.65 10.26
CA THR A 141 -29.13 -2.26 11.57
C THR A 141 -29.46 -0.79 11.87
N SER A 142 -29.30 -0.39 13.13
CA SER A 142 -29.31 1.03 13.48
C SER A 142 -28.21 1.76 12.70
N PRO A 143 -28.42 3.05 12.34
CA PRO A 143 -27.37 3.87 11.75
C PRO A 143 -26.16 3.96 12.68
N GLN A 144 -24.95 3.74 12.13
CA GLN A 144 -23.68 3.87 12.84
C GLN A 144 -22.79 4.86 12.10
N THR A 145 -21.92 5.57 12.81
CA THR A 145 -20.84 6.33 12.18
C THR A 145 -19.90 5.40 11.40
N VAL A 146 -19.15 5.94 10.45
CA VAL A 146 -18.16 5.15 9.69
C VAL A 146 -17.12 4.55 10.63
N SER A 147 -16.62 5.31 11.61
CA SER A 147 -15.70 4.80 12.62
C SER A 147 -16.26 3.60 13.39
N GLU A 148 -17.50 3.70 13.89
CA GLU A 148 -18.12 2.60 14.64
C GLU A 148 -18.36 1.37 13.77
N ALA A 149 -18.84 1.57 12.54
CA ALA A 149 -19.16 0.47 11.61
C ALA A 149 -17.92 -0.34 11.21
N GLU A 150 -16.76 0.30 11.21
CA GLU A 150 -15.47 -0.26 10.78
C GLU A 150 -14.49 -0.49 11.95
N GLY A 151 -14.93 -0.30 13.20
CA GLY A 151 -14.12 -0.55 14.39
C GLY A 151 -12.91 0.38 14.56
N LEU A 152 -13.01 1.61 14.05
CA LEU A 152 -11.98 2.64 14.19
C LEU A 152 -12.20 3.45 15.49
N GLU A 153 -11.19 4.20 15.90
CA GLU A 153 -11.33 5.23 16.92
C GLU A 153 -12.41 6.27 16.52
N GLU A 154 -13.03 6.89 17.53
CA GLU A 154 -13.95 8.01 17.34
C GLU A 154 -13.27 9.09 16.48
N PHE A 155 -13.95 9.46 15.38
CA PHE A 155 -13.39 10.36 14.40
C PHE A 155 -13.18 11.76 14.98
N LYS A 156 -12.02 12.34 14.67
CA LYS A 156 -11.70 13.74 14.95
C LYS A 156 -11.29 14.40 13.65
N GLU A 157 -11.78 15.61 13.47
CA GLU A 157 -11.52 16.43 12.28
C GLU A 157 -10.03 16.60 12.02
N VAL A 158 -9.64 16.51 10.75
CA VAL A 158 -8.26 16.71 10.28
C VAL A 158 -8.16 18.00 9.46
N ASN A 159 -7.16 18.83 9.74
CA ASN A 159 -7.08 20.20 9.22
C ASN A 159 -5.98 20.41 8.18
N SER A 160 -5.27 19.35 7.80
CA SER A 160 -4.18 19.42 6.83
C SER A 160 -3.92 18.05 6.19
N LEU A 161 -3.22 18.06 5.06
CA LEU A 161 -2.76 16.82 4.41
C LEU A 161 -1.92 15.95 5.37
N ASP A 162 -1.03 16.57 6.15
CA ASP A 162 -0.19 15.85 7.13
C ASP A 162 -1.03 15.16 8.22
N GLU A 163 -2.10 15.81 8.69
CA GLU A 163 -3.02 15.21 9.66
C GLU A 163 -3.84 14.07 9.03
N LEU A 164 -4.30 14.24 7.79
CA LEU A 164 -4.98 13.18 7.05
C LEU A 164 -4.08 11.97 6.83
N ILE A 165 -2.82 12.18 6.40
CA ILE A 165 -1.83 11.10 6.24
C ILE A 165 -1.61 10.39 7.57
N LYS A 166 -1.41 11.14 8.67
CA LYS A 166 -1.26 10.55 10.01
C LYS A 166 -2.48 9.73 10.42
N TYR A 167 -3.69 10.22 10.14
CA TYR A 167 -4.93 9.50 10.40
C TYR A 167 -4.99 8.19 9.62
N MET A 168 -4.65 8.21 8.33
CA MET A 168 -4.65 7.03 7.46
C MET A 168 -3.56 6.00 7.82
N HIS A 169 -2.47 6.46 8.45
CA HIS A 169 -1.38 5.63 8.96
C HIS A 169 -1.65 5.04 10.36
N LYS A 170 -2.74 5.43 11.04
CA LYS A 170 -3.15 4.73 12.26
C LYS A 170 -3.48 3.28 11.93
N THR A 171 -3.32 2.40 12.91
CA THR A 171 -3.67 0.98 12.79
C THR A 171 -4.74 0.61 13.79
N THR A 172 -5.61 -0.31 13.40
CA THR A 172 -6.51 -1.03 14.31
C THR A 172 -5.71 -1.97 15.22
N GLU A 173 -6.37 -2.60 16.19
CA GLU A 173 -5.72 -3.51 17.15
C GLU A 173 -5.02 -4.72 16.49
N ASP A 174 -5.52 -5.15 15.33
CA ASP A 174 -4.95 -6.22 14.50
C ASP A 174 -3.78 -5.76 13.61
N GLY A 175 -3.43 -4.47 13.66
CA GLY A 175 -2.34 -3.90 12.87
C GLY A 175 -2.73 -3.45 11.45
N THR A 176 -4.01 -3.50 11.09
CA THR A 176 -4.48 -3.03 9.76
C THR A 176 -4.52 -1.51 9.72
N TYR A 177 -3.92 -0.89 8.70
CA TYR A 177 -3.96 0.56 8.53
C TYR A 177 -5.38 1.05 8.25
N TYR A 178 -5.76 2.19 8.84
CA TYR A 178 -7.10 2.80 8.70
C TYR A 178 -7.48 2.99 7.24
N LEU A 179 -6.53 3.40 6.39
CA LEU A 179 -6.79 3.49 4.95
C LEU A 179 -7.27 2.16 4.36
N TYR A 180 -6.65 1.04 4.72
CA TYR A 180 -7.04 -0.26 4.19
C TYR A 180 -8.35 -0.75 4.76
N VAL A 181 -8.64 -0.47 6.04
CA VAL A 181 -9.97 -0.72 6.62
C VAL A 181 -11.03 0.02 5.79
N LEU A 182 -10.87 1.34 5.60
CA LEU A 182 -11.80 2.16 4.82
C LEU A 182 -11.84 1.78 3.33
N LYS A 183 -10.72 1.36 2.74
CA LYS A 183 -10.65 0.92 1.34
C LYS A 183 -11.49 -0.33 1.11
N TYR A 184 -11.44 -1.28 2.04
CA TYR A 184 -12.07 -2.60 1.93
C TYR A 184 -13.38 -2.73 2.71
N MET A 185 -13.95 -1.62 3.21
CA MET A 185 -15.27 -1.63 3.89
C MET A 185 -16.42 -2.04 2.96
N ASP A 186 -16.20 -2.07 1.63
CA ASP A 186 -17.15 -2.61 0.65
C ASP A 186 -16.97 -4.09 0.32
N TYR A 187 -15.92 -4.73 0.86
CA TYR A 187 -15.52 -6.10 0.53
C TYR A 187 -16.29 -7.16 1.32
N ASP A 188 -17.14 -6.76 2.28
CA ASP A 188 -17.93 -7.73 3.05
C ASP A 188 -18.85 -8.48 2.08
N ASP A 189 -18.54 -9.77 1.83
CA ASP A 189 -19.11 -10.73 0.86
C ASP A 189 -20.63 -10.95 0.98
N SER A 190 -21.30 -10.12 1.78
CA SER A 190 -22.74 -10.05 1.80
C SER A 190 -23.25 -9.53 0.46
N GLU A 191 -24.04 -10.36 -0.24
CA GLU A 191 -24.94 -9.94 -1.33
C GLU A 191 -25.88 -8.78 -0.92
N PHE A 192 -25.87 -8.40 0.36
CA PHE A 192 -26.75 -7.44 0.98
C PHE A 192 -26.12 -6.06 1.07
N LYS A 193 -26.50 -5.23 0.13
CA LYS A 193 -26.15 -3.83 0.11
C LYS A 193 -26.96 -3.07 1.19
N GLY A 194 -26.27 -2.34 2.05
CA GLY A 194 -26.85 -1.59 3.16
C GLY A 194 -27.56 -0.29 2.73
N LYS A 195 -27.85 0.56 3.71
CA LYS A 195 -28.36 1.92 3.50
C LYS A 195 -27.34 2.93 3.99
N ILE A 196 -27.15 4.01 3.24
CA ILE A 196 -26.28 5.13 3.61
C ILE A 196 -27.16 6.35 3.83
N ILE A 197 -27.04 6.96 5.00
CA ILE A 197 -27.81 8.12 5.44
C ILE A 197 -26.82 9.25 5.73
N TYR A 198 -27.25 10.49 5.47
CA TYR A 198 -26.58 11.68 5.94
C TYR A 198 -27.40 12.28 7.09
N GLU A 199 -26.81 12.37 8.28
CA GLU A 199 -27.42 12.95 9.47
C GLU A 199 -26.91 14.39 9.65
N ARG A 200 -27.83 15.36 9.53
CA ARG A 200 -27.53 16.79 9.67
C ARG A 200 -27.40 17.19 11.14
N GLU A 201 -26.80 18.36 11.39
CA GLU A 201 -26.61 18.89 12.76
C GLU A 201 -27.93 19.17 13.49
N ASP A 202 -29.03 19.41 12.76
CA ASP A 202 -30.38 19.57 13.33
C ASP A 202 -31.09 18.23 13.61
N GLY A 203 -30.39 17.10 13.41
CA GLY A 203 -30.91 15.75 13.59
C GLY A 203 -31.77 15.25 12.43
N THR A 204 -31.91 16.02 11.34
CA THR A 204 -32.64 15.54 10.16
C THR A 204 -31.79 14.58 9.33
N GLU A 205 -32.42 13.52 8.84
CA GLU A 205 -31.77 12.48 8.07
C GLU A 205 -32.15 12.56 6.58
N LYS A 206 -31.16 12.36 5.71
CA LYS A 206 -31.36 12.20 4.27
C LYS A 206 -30.79 10.87 3.81
N THR A 207 -31.62 10.02 3.23
CA THR A 207 -31.11 8.83 2.51
C THR A 207 -30.23 9.30 1.35
N VAL A 208 -28.98 8.83 1.34
CA VAL A 208 -28.05 9.06 0.23
C VAL A 208 -28.11 7.90 -0.76
N PHE A 209 -28.08 6.68 -0.23
CA PHE A 209 -28.17 5.46 -1.02
C PHE A 209 -29.05 4.44 -0.32
N GLU A 210 -29.93 3.83 -1.10
CA GLU A 210 -30.59 2.58 -0.74
C GLU A 210 -29.85 1.43 -1.43
N ASP A 211 -29.73 0.31 -0.72
CA ASP A 211 -29.10 -0.91 -1.21
C ASP A 211 -27.75 -0.65 -1.90
N ARG A 212 -26.84 -0.01 -1.17
CA ARG A 212 -25.46 0.19 -1.63
C ARG A 212 -24.44 0.09 -0.48
N THR A 213 -23.31 -0.56 -0.74
CA THR A 213 -22.15 -0.52 0.15
C THR A 213 -21.37 0.79 0.03
N MET A 214 -20.90 1.28 1.17
CA MET A 214 -20.06 2.48 1.24
C MET A 214 -18.68 2.17 0.69
N ARG A 215 -18.15 3.07 -0.14
CA ARG A 215 -16.79 3.00 -0.70
C ARG A 215 -15.99 4.16 -0.14
N ILE A 216 -14.67 4.00 -0.03
CA ILE A 216 -13.78 5.08 0.44
C ILE A 216 -13.98 6.40 -0.33
N TRP A 217 -14.25 6.32 -1.63
CA TRP A 217 -14.56 7.47 -2.47
C TRP A 217 -15.79 8.27 -2.01
N ASP A 218 -16.75 7.64 -1.32
CA ASP A 218 -17.90 8.36 -0.75
C ASP A 218 -17.47 9.37 0.30
N LEU A 219 -16.39 9.08 1.03
CA LEU A 219 -15.86 9.97 2.06
C LEU A 219 -15.20 11.21 1.44
N PHE A 220 -14.60 11.08 0.26
CA PHE A 220 -13.92 12.19 -0.43
C PHE A 220 -14.78 12.86 -1.50
N THR A 221 -16.09 12.65 -1.51
CA THR A 221 -16.98 13.21 -2.54
C THR A 221 -18.00 14.15 -1.94
N ASN A 222 -18.08 15.36 -2.47
CA ASN A 222 -19.22 16.24 -2.22
C ASN A 222 -20.45 15.72 -2.97
N ARG A 223 -21.56 15.54 -2.25
CA ARG A 223 -22.85 15.16 -2.84
C ARG A 223 -23.96 16.19 -2.61
N ASN A 224 -23.63 17.39 -2.12
CA ASN A 224 -24.59 18.47 -1.85
C ASN A 224 -25.81 17.96 -1.07
N TYR A 225 -25.57 17.38 0.11
CA TYR A 225 -26.59 16.75 0.94
C TYR A 225 -27.63 17.72 1.48
#